data_AF-A0A929JCB5-F1
#
_entry.id   AF-A0A929JCB5-F1
#
_cell.length_a   1.000
_cell.length_b   1.000
_cell.length_c   1.000
_cell.angle_alpha   90.00
_cell.angle_beta   90.00
_cell.angle_gamma   90.00
#
_symmetry.space_group_name_H-M   'P 1'
#
loop_
_entity.id
_entity.type
_entity.pdbx_description
1 polymer ?
#
loop_
_entity_poly.entity_id
_entity_poly.type
_entity_poly.pdbx_seq_one_letter_code
_entity_poly.pdbx_strand_id
1 'polypeptide(L)'
;MKKMLYIASLLGAGLMTSLHAVAGVDAARQNELLYFIKHDCGSCHGMTLKGGLGPALLPETLAAKPRDYLVNTILLGRENTAMPPWNTMLSRDDAEWITEQLQDGKVMETELVLNKKSQDLSGTGK
;
A
#
# COMPACT_ATOMS: atom_id res chain seq x y z
N MET A 1 -33.44 -54.76 36.21
CA MET A 1 -32.50 -55.49 35.33
C MET A 1 -32.10 -54.56 34.19
N LYS A 2 -30.79 -54.39 34.00
CA LYS A 2 -30.11 -53.48 33.06
C LYS A 2 -30.43 -53.84 31.61
N LYS A 3 -30.71 -52.86 30.73
CA LYS A 3 -30.10 -52.74 29.38
C LYS A 3 -30.08 -51.27 28.95
N MET A 4 -28.90 -50.70 29.07
CA MET A 4 -28.47 -49.43 28.48
C MET A 4 -28.07 -49.74 27.03
N LEU A 5 -28.61 -49.01 26.05
CA LEU A 5 -28.16 -49.07 24.66
C LEU A 5 -27.98 -47.64 24.14
N TYR A 6 -26.72 -47.25 24.07
CA TYR A 6 -26.22 -46.02 23.48
C TYR A 6 -26.39 -46.10 21.96
N ILE A 7 -27.09 -45.12 21.38
CA ILE A 7 -27.08 -44.93 19.92
C ILE A 7 -26.12 -43.78 19.65
N ALA A 8 -25.07 -44.12 18.91
CA ALA A 8 -23.90 -43.33 18.64
C ALA A 8 -24.24 -41.93 18.10
N SER A 9 -23.80 -40.91 18.82
CA SER A 9 -23.73 -39.55 18.30
C SER A 9 -22.57 -39.48 17.31
N LEU A 10 -22.87 -39.54 16.01
CA LEU A 10 -21.92 -39.22 14.96
C LEU A 10 -21.75 -37.69 14.94
N LEU A 11 -20.84 -37.18 15.78
CA LEU A 11 -20.28 -35.84 15.61
C LEU A 11 -19.53 -35.82 14.28
N GLY A 12 -20.21 -35.38 13.22
CA GLY A 12 -19.55 -34.95 12.00
C GLY A 12 -18.74 -33.68 12.30
N ALA A 13 -17.47 -33.85 12.65
CA ALA A 13 -16.52 -32.76 12.70
C ALA A 13 -16.27 -32.28 11.26
N GLY A 14 -17.09 -31.32 10.81
CA GLY A 14 -16.88 -30.63 9.54
C GLY A 14 -15.52 -29.94 9.58
N LEU A 15 -14.62 -30.35 8.69
CA LEU A 15 -13.35 -29.68 8.44
C LEU A 15 -13.67 -28.29 7.85
N MET A 16 -13.73 -27.27 8.72
CA MET A 16 -13.79 -25.87 8.30
C MET A 16 -12.43 -25.51 7.70
N THR A 17 -12.27 -25.70 6.40
CA THR A 17 -11.11 -25.20 5.67
C THR A 17 -11.21 -23.67 5.58
N SER A 18 -10.46 -22.97 6.41
CA SER A 18 -10.27 -21.52 6.32
C SER A 18 -9.65 -21.19 4.96
N LEU A 19 -10.43 -20.51 4.11
CA LEU A 19 -9.95 -19.95 2.87
C LEU A 19 -9.02 -18.78 3.22
N HIS A 20 -7.72 -19.02 3.20
CA HIS A 20 -6.73 -17.96 3.38
C HIS A 20 -6.70 -17.16 2.07
N ALA A 21 -7.34 -15.99 2.07
CA ALA A 21 -7.11 -15.02 1.02
C ALA A 21 -5.61 -14.65 1.06
N VAL A 22 -4.92 -14.80 -0.08
CA VAL A 22 -3.58 -14.23 -0.24
C VAL A 22 -3.77 -12.71 -0.20
N ALA A 23 -3.27 -12.09 0.87
CA ALA A 23 -3.53 -10.70 1.18
C ALA A 23 -2.69 -9.80 0.27
N GLY A 24 -3.31 -9.25 -0.77
CA GLY A 24 -2.83 -8.00 -1.36
C GLY A 24 -3.29 -6.81 -0.49
N VAL A 25 -2.59 -5.69 -0.60
CA VAL A 25 -3.04 -4.42 0.01
C VAL A 25 -4.44 -4.10 -0.51
N ASP A 26 -5.44 -3.99 0.36
CA ASP A 26 -6.82 -3.73 -0.05
C ASP A 26 -7.02 -2.29 -0.57
N ALA A 27 -8.12 -2.04 -1.28
CA ALA A 27 -8.35 -0.75 -1.94
C ALA A 27 -8.38 0.45 -0.98
N ALA A 28 -8.88 0.28 0.24
CA ALA A 28 -8.90 1.36 1.23
C ALA A 28 -7.48 1.71 1.66
N ARG A 29 -6.66 0.69 1.94
CA ARG A 29 -5.25 0.88 2.28
C ARG A 29 -4.45 1.45 1.10
N GLN A 30 -4.69 1.02 -0.13
CA GLN A 30 -4.04 1.59 -1.31
C GLN A 30 -4.26 3.11 -1.42
N ASN A 31 -5.47 3.60 -1.13
CA ASN A 31 -5.77 5.03 -1.11
C ASN A 31 -4.97 5.79 -0.04
N GLU A 32 -4.82 5.22 1.16
CA GLU A 32 -3.97 5.78 2.22
C GLU A 32 -2.49 5.83 1.78
N LEU A 33 -1.99 4.78 1.14
CA LEU A 33 -0.62 4.72 0.65
C LEU A 33 -0.36 5.73 -0.48
N LEU A 34 -1.32 5.97 -1.37
CA LEU A 34 -1.23 7.03 -2.38
C LEU A 34 -1.16 8.41 -1.74
N TYR A 35 -1.97 8.66 -0.71
CA TYR A 35 -1.90 9.90 0.07
C TYR A 35 -0.51 10.04 0.70
N PHE A 36 -0.01 8.99 1.36
CA PHE A 36 1.31 8.94 1.98
C PHE A 36 2.44 9.25 0.98
N ILE A 37 2.42 8.64 -0.22
CA ILE A 37 3.42 8.93 -1.27
C ILE A 37 3.37 10.43 -1.63
N LYS A 38 2.18 11.00 -1.82
CA LYS A 38 2.04 12.38 -2.25
C LYS A 38 2.44 13.40 -1.19
N HIS A 39 2.09 13.14 0.07
CA HIS A 39 2.27 14.12 1.15
C HIS A 39 3.57 13.91 1.91
N ASP A 40 3.85 12.70 2.37
CA ASP A 40 5.04 12.41 3.18
C ASP A 40 6.28 12.27 2.31
N CYS A 41 6.22 11.48 1.23
CA CYS A 41 7.36 11.33 0.33
C CYS A 41 7.54 12.58 -0.56
N GLY A 42 6.44 13.12 -1.09
CA GLY A 42 6.44 14.30 -1.95
C GLY A 42 6.97 15.58 -1.27
N SER A 43 6.90 15.69 0.06
CA SER A 43 7.46 16.84 0.80
C SER A 43 8.94 17.09 0.50
N CYS A 44 9.71 16.01 0.31
CA CYS A 44 11.16 16.07 0.03
C CYS A 44 11.47 15.75 -1.43
N HIS A 45 10.75 14.80 -2.03
CA HIS A 45 10.97 14.33 -3.40
C HIS A 45 10.17 15.14 -4.45
N GLY A 46 9.52 16.22 -4.02
CA GLY A 46 8.65 17.06 -4.83
C GLY A 46 7.24 16.49 -4.96
N MET A 47 6.22 17.36 -5.00
CA MET A 47 4.80 16.94 -5.13
C MET A 47 4.48 16.20 -6.44
N THR A 48 5.42 16.24 -7.40
CA THR A 48 5.36 15.51 -8.68
C THR A 48 6.39 14.38 -8.74
N LEU A 49 7.07 14.08 -7.63
CA LEU A 49 8.13 13.06 -7.50
C LEU A 49 9.37 13.27 -8.39
N LYS A 50 9.47 14.43 -9.07
CA LYS A 50 10.59 14.79 -9.94
C LYS A 50 11.86 15.21 -9.20
N GLY A 51 11.87 15.11 -7.89
CA GLY A 51 12.98 15.51 -7.02
C GLY A 51 12.84 16.94 -6.48
N GLY A 52 13.69 17.24 -5.50
CA GLY A 52 13.73 18.50 -4.77
C GLY A 52 14.88 18.46 -3.78
N LEU A 53 14.56 18.41 -2.48
CA LEU A 53 15.55 18.13 -1.45
C LEU A 53 16.06 16.67 -1.55
N GLY A 54 15.14 15.75 -1.86
CA GLY A 54 15.42 14.35 -2.17
C GLY A 54 15.58 14.10 -3.68
N PRO A 55 16.18 12.97 -4.08
CA PRO A 55 16.31 12.58 -5.49
C PRO A 55 14.95 12.29 -6.14
N ALA A 56 14.86 12.27 -7.46
CA ALA A 56 13.62 11.91 -8.15
C ALA A 56 13.21 10.44 -7.88
N LEU A 57 11.91 10.20 -7.66
CA LEU A 57 11.29 8.89 -7.48
C LEU A 57 10.46 8.53 -8.73
N LEU A 58 11.13 8.50 -9.88
CA LEU A 58 10.51 8.25 -11.18
C LEU A 58 10.86 6.84 -11.69
N PRO A 59 10.05 6.23 -12.56
CA PRO A 59 10.32 4.91 -13.12
C PRO A 59 11.75 4.76 -13.64
N GLU A 60 12.24 5.73 -14.42
CA GLU A 60 13.57 5.71 -15.00
C GLU A 60 14.69 5.76 -13.95
N THR A 61 14.47 6.39 -12.79
CA THR A 61 15.47 6.44 -11.71
C THR A 61 15.42 5.21 -10.81
N LEU A 62 14.30 4.51 -10.78
CA LEU A 62 14.05 3.36 -9.91
C LEU A 62 14.16 2.01 -10.61
N ALA A 63 14.04 1.94 -11.93
CA ALA A 63 13.99 0.69 -12.71
C ALA A 63 15.23 -0.19 -12.51
N ALA A 64 16.42 0.41 -12.39
CA ALA A 64 17.67 -0.32 -12.19
C ALA A 64 17.92 -0.76 -10.73
N LYS A 65 17.06 -0.34 -9.79
CA LYS A 65 17.24 -0.63 -8.36
C LYS A 65 16.51 -1.92 -8.00
N PRO A 66 17.14 -2.85 -7.27
CA PRO A 66 16.47 -4.06 -6.79
C PRO A 66 15.25 -3.70 -5.93
N ARG A 67 14.15 -4.45 -6.09
CA ARG A 67 12.92 -4.22 -5.34
C ARG A 67 13.16 -4.22 -3.83
N ASP A 68 13.84 -5.24 -3.31
CA ASP A 68 14.12 -5.35 -1.87
C ASP A 68 14.96 -4.20 -1.33
N TYR A 69 15.86 -3.65 -2.16
CA TYR A 69 16.61 -2.45 -1.79
C TYR A 69 15.68 -1.26 -1.58
N LEU A 70 14.71 -1.06 -2.48
CA LEU A 70 13.72 0.03 -2.36
C LEU A 70 12.78 -0.18 -1.17
N VAL A 71 12.28 -1.40 -0.98
CA VAL A 71 11.43 -1.76 0.16
C VAL A 71 12.14 -1.50 1.48
N ASN A 72 13.39 -1.96 1.62
CA ASN A 72 14.17 -1.71 2.84
C ASN A 72 14.51 -0.23 3.01
N THR A 73 14.76 0.49 1.92
CA THR A 73 14.96 1.95 1.97
C THR A 73 13.72 2.68 2.49
N ILE A 74 12.52 2.26 2.10
CA ILE A 74 11.26 2.82 2.61
C ILE A 74 11.09 2.47 4.10
N LEU A 75 11.24 1.20 4.46
CA LEU A 75 11.00 0.75 5.83
C LEU A 75 12.01 1.29 6.83
N LEU A 76 13.29 1.30 6.46
CA LEU A 76 14.41 1.60 7.37
C LEU A 76 14.97 3.01 7.19
N GLY A 77 14.48 3.76 6.20
CA GLY A 77 15.02 5.06 5.85
C GLY A 77 16.45 4.94 5.31
N ARG A 78 17.20 6.04 5.39
CA ARG A 78 18.62 6.05 5.00
C ARG A 78 19.44 6.76 6.07
N GLU A 79 20.34 6.01 6.70
CA GLU A 79 21.27 6.55 7.70
C GLU A 79 22.04 7.75 7.16
N ASN A 80 22.27 8.73 8.04
CA ASN A 80 22.96 9.98 7.71
C ASN A 80 22.30 10.81 6.60
N THR A 81 20.99 10.64 6.39
CA THR A 81 20.18 11.49 5.51
C THR A 81 18.90 11.95 6.22
N ALA A 82 18.17 12.88 5.61
CA ALA A 82 16.86 13.30 6.09
C ALA A 82 15.73 12.30 5.80
N MET A 83 15.99 11.19 5.10
CA MET A 83 14.97 10.19 4.76
C MET A 83 14.70 9.29 5.98
N PRO A 84 13.53 9.41 6.64
CA PRO A 84 13.25 8.71 7.88
C PRO A 84 12.85 7.23 7.63
N PRO A 85 12.93 6.37 8.65
CA PRO A 85 12.31 5.05 8.61
C PRO A 85 10.78 5.15 8.73
N TRP A 86 10.07 4.30 7.99
CA TRP A 86 8.60 4.24 8.00
C TRP A 86 8.03 2.92 8.53
N ASN A 87 8.88 2.00 9.01
CA ASN A 87 8.50 0.69 9.56
C ASN A 87 7.61 0.73 10.83
N THR A 88 7.39 1.90 11.42
CA THR A 88 6.42 2.09 12.51
C THR A 88 4.98 2.27 12.01
N MET A 89 4.79 2.57 10.72
CA MET A 89 3.48 2.86 10.11
C MET A 89 3.20 2.05 8.83
N LEU A 90 4.24 1.50 8.20
CA LEU A 90 4.16 0.68 7.01
C LEU A 90 4.54 -0.77 7.33
N SER A 91 3.71 -1.70 6.86
CA SER A 91 4.07 -3.11 6.76
C SER A 91 5.03 -3.34 5.58
N ARG A 92 5.61 -4.55 5.50
CA ARG A 92 6.39 -4.95 4.33
C ARG A 92 5.53 -4.94 3.06
N ASP A 93 4.31 -5.44 3.14
CA ASP A 93 3.38 -5.49 2.00
C ASP A 93 3.03 -4.08 1.50
N ASP A 94 2.86 -3.11 2.41
CA ASP A 94 2.67 -1.70 2.05
C ASP A 94 3.88 -1.14 1.27
N ALA A 95 5.10 -1.40 1.77
CA ALA A 95 6.32 -0.89 1.16
C ALA A 95 6.62 -1.57 -0.19
N GLU A 96 6.27 -2.85 -0.33
CA GLU A 96 6.31 -3.58 -1.59
C GLU A 96 5.34 -2.99 -2.60
N TRP A 97 4.10 -2.73 -2.18
CA TRP A 97 3.10 -2.10 -3.03
C TRP A 97 3.50 -0.68 -3.45
N ILE A 98 4.00 0.15 -2.53
CA ILE A 98 4.53 1.50 -2.85
C ILE A 98 5.66 1.40 -3.87
N THR A 99 6.58 0.46 -3.68
CA THR A 99 7.72 0.26 -4.60
C THR A 99 7.24 -0.05 -6.01
N GLU A 100 6.24 -0.93 -6.16
CA GLU A 100 5.62 -1.21 -7.46
C GLU A 100 5.00 0.04 -8.09
N GLN A 101 4.20 0.80 -7.33
CA GLN A 101 3.55 1.99 -7.88
C GLN A 101 4.58 3.02 -8.38
N LEU A 102 5.68 3.19 -7.65
CA LEU A 102 6.76 4.10 -8.03
C LEU A 102 7.54 3.61 -9.25
N GLN A 103 7.88 2.31 -9.31
CA GLN A 103 8.61 1.73 -10.44
C GLN A 103 7.76 1.69 -11.73
N ASP A 104 6.46 1.47 -11.60
CA ASP A 104 5.53 1.45 -12.73
C ASP A 104 5.02 2.85 -13.13
N GLY A 105 5.32 3.88 -12.34
CA GLY A 105 4.81 5.24 -12.57
C GLY A 105 3.30 5.37 -12.38
N LYS A 106 2.71 4.47 -11.58
CA LYS A 106 1.27 4.36 -11.31
C LYS A 106 0.82 5.17 -10.09
N VAL A 107 1.69 6.01 -9.53
CA VAL A 107 1.28 6.98 -8.49
C VAL A 107 0.38 8.04 -9.13
N MET A 108 -0.90 7.69 -9.21
CA MET A 108 -1.96 8.49 -9.80
C MET A 108 -2.14 9.82 -9.05
N GLU A 109 -2.74 10.80 -9.72
CA GLU A 109 -3.37 11.92 -9.01
C GLU A 109 -4.47 11.36 -8.08
N THR A 110 -4.30 11.54 -6.78
CA THR A 110 -5.24 11.11 -5.73
C THR A 110 -6.68 11.49 -6.06
N GLU A 111 -7.68 10.69 -5.62
CA GLU A 111 -9.12 10.94 -5.86
C GLU A 111 -9.56 12.37 -5.49
N LEU A 112 -8.83 13.07 -4.63
CA LEU A 112 -9.01 14.50 -4.34
C LEU A 112 -8.93 15.40 -5.58
N VAL A 113 -8.05 15.09 -6.54
CA VAL A 113 -7.93 15.81 -7.82
C VAL A 113 -9.05 15.39 -8.78
N LEU A 114 -9.43 14.10 -8.78
CA LEU A 114 -10.53 13.60 -9.62
C LEU A 114 -11.88 14.20 -9.19
N ASN A 115 -12.13 14.30 -7.89
CA ASN A 115 -13.32 14.93 -7.33
C ASN A 115 -13.31 16.46 -7.50
N LYS A 116 -12.13 17.10 -7.51
CA LYS A 116 -12.03 18.53 -7.82
C LYS A 116 -12.30 18.81 -9.30
N LYS A 117 -11.79 17.97 -10.20
CA LYS A 117 -12.03 18.11 -11.65
C LYS A 117 -13.49 17.90 -12.02
N SER A 118 -14.20 16.97 -11.39
CA SER A 118 -15.64 16.79 -11.62
C SER A 118 -16.48 17.96 -11.10
N GLN A 119 -16.08 18.57 -9.97
CA GLN A 119 -16.74 19.76 -9.43
C GLN A 119 -16.45 21.03 -10.25
N ASP A 120 -15.19 21.24 -10.67
CA ASP A 120 -14.79 22.41 -11.45
C ASP A 120 -15.39 22.39 -12.88
N LEU A 121 -15.64 21.20 -13.46
CA LEU A 121 -16.35 21.04 -14.75
C LEU A 121 -17.86 21.27 -14.67
N SER A 122 -18.44 21.23 -13.46
CA SER A 122 -19.86 21.55 -13.22
C SER A 122 -20.09 23.03 -12.89
N GLY A 123 -19.02 23.82 -12.75
CA GLY A 123 -19.04 25.18 -12.19
C GLY A 123 -18.83 26.34 -13.17
N THR A 124 -18.61 26.12 -14.47
CA THR A 124 -18.50 27.24 -15.44
C THR A 124 -19.87 27.65 -15.96
N GLY A 125 -20.57 28.42 -15.13
CA GLY A 125 -21.84 29.05 -15.46
C GLY A 125 -22.00 30.37 -14.72
N LYS A 126 -21.13 31.34 -15.02
CA LYS A 126 -21.47 32.77 -14.86
C LYS A 126 -20.59 33.65 -15.74
#